data_AF-A0A535FSW5-F1
#
_entry.id   AF-A0A535FSW5-F1
#
_cell.length_a   1.000
_cell.length_b   1.000
_cell.length_c   1.000
_cell.angle_alpha   90.00
_cell.angle_beta   90.00
_cell.angle_gamma   90.00
#
_symmetry.space_group_name_H-M   'P 1'
#
loop_
_entity.id
_entity.type
_entity.pdbx_description
1 polymer ?
#
loop_
_entity_poly.entity_id
_entity_poly.type
_entity_poly.pdbx_seq_one_letter_code
_entity_poly.pdbx_strand_id
1 'polypeptide(L)'
;MPYPQDALITSRSTLSSRLATQRVLILDGSIIPLTLEEEQALCAFVEHGGGIVFVGNAAETYRGYQLLRELLGPLHGFCTPRCEIIARAVDSNHFITRRVDPTFAIKDEVYLLEQIPADAEAVWRTTWQYVSCTLAYTRTYGHGRIFCTTLGVSPATRAHPCFQQMLARASRFVGGADTQERTVRVAMIGYGAIGFEHGTAIDAVPGLEYALVCDRNEERLALARQSFPSIATCTDMDEVARDDSIDLVIVSTPPNTHASISMQMLQAGKHVVSEKPFCLTTAEADTMIQLAEEQQRALTVYQCRRWDPDYLAIQQIMQRGTIGPIFHMETFIGGYAHPCNYWHSHEPISGGVFYDWGSHYLDWMLQLIPDPVESVRGIEHKRVWHDVTNADQASVYLRFAGGQEASFIHSDIAAALKPKWYILGEQGAIVGEWRHETVKTRRWSGDLIEERLAPAESLPELCVFTYDADGAIQRQLLTLPPAPSYAFHRNLANHLHFGEPLAVPPGQSRRNIAVMEAAKHSAEQGGETIVLKC
;
A
#
# COMPACT_ATOMS: atom_id res chain seq x y z
N MET A 1 -10.36 -5.50 -1.14
CA MET A 1 -10.61 -6.44 -0.04
C MET A 1 -9.97 -7.75 -0.43
N PRO A 2 -9.45 -8.55 0.51
CA PRO A 2 -9.18 -9.94 0.21
C PRO A 2 -10.46 -10.59 -0.34
N TYR A 3 -10.28 -11.50 -1.28
CA TYR A 3 -11.32 -12.36 -1.82
C TYR A 3 -12.14 -12.96 -0.67
N PRO A 4 -13.47 -12.76 -0.62
CA PRO A 4 -14.28 -13.48 0.35
C PRO A 4 -14.21 -14.96 0.00
N GLN A 5 -13.52 -15.76 0.81
CA GLN A 5 -13.47 -17.22 0.65
C GLN A 5 -14.89 -17.81 0.58
N ASP A 6 -15.84 -17.16 1.23
CA ASP A 6 -17.26 -17.47 1.21
C ASP A 6 -17.93 -17.34 -0.16
N ALA A 7 -17.30 -16.70 -1.16
CA ALA A 7 -17.80 -16.68 -2.55
C ALA A 7 -17.38 -17.93 -3.35
N LEU A 8 -16.40 -18.69 -2.86
CA LEU A 8 -15.97 -19.93 -3.49
C LEU A 8 -17.02 -21.03 -3.25
N ILE A 9 -17.52 -21.61 -4.33
CA ILE A 9 -18.47 -22.72 -4.24
C ILE A 9 -17.65 -24.01 -4.29
N THR A 10 -17.44 -24.61 -3.13
CA THR A 10 -16.73 -25.88 -3.00
C THR A 10 -17.65 -27.08 -2.75
N SER A 11 -18.94 -26.82 -2.48
CA SER A 11 -19.95 -27.85 -2.18
C SER A 11 -21.17 -27.75 -3.08
N ARG A 12 -21.56 -28.90 -3.65
CA ARG A 12 -22.76 -29.10 -4.47
C ARG A 12 -24.05 -28.66 -3.76
N SER A 13 -24.15 -28.89 -2.44
CA SER A 13 -25.36 -28.56 -1.66
C SER A 13 -25.71 -27.06 -1.65
N THR A 14 -24.74 -26.21 -1.97
CA THR A 14 -24.93 -24.74 -1.96
C THR A 14 -25.19 -24.16 -3.35
N LEU A 15 -24.98 -24.93 -4.42
CA LEU A 15 -24.99 -24.43 -5.80
C LEU A 15 -26.35 -23.82 -6.18
N SER A 16 -27.46 -24.55 -5.97
CA SER A 16 -28.81 -24.07 -6.31
C SER A 16 -29.20 -22.82 -5.53
N SER A 17 -28.84 -22.75 -4.24
CA SER A 17 -29.13 -21.57 -3.40
C SER A 17 -28.37 -20.32 -3.87
N ARG A 18 -27.14 -20.50 -4.36
CA ARG A 18 -26.29 -19.39 -4.83
C ARG A 18 -26.67 -18.92 -6.22
N LEU A 19 -27.03 -19.83 -7.12
CA LEU A 19 -27.61 -19.48 -8.44
C LEU A 19 -28.81 -18.54 -8.31
N ALA A 20 -29.61 -18.69 -7.24
CA ALA A 20 -30.78 -17.87 -7.00
C ALA A 20 -30.49 -16.52 -6.29
N THR A 21 -29.36 -16.40 -5.59
CA THR A 21 -29.10 -15.27 -4.67
C THR A 21 -27.89 -14.41 -5.03
N GLN A 22 -26.96 -14.95 -5.82
CA GLN A 22 -25.69 -14.28 -6.14
C GLN A 22 -25.64 -13.86 -7.60
N ARG A 23 -25.05 -12.69 -7.84
CA ARG A 23 -24.78 -12.20 -9.20
C ARG A 23 -23.50 -12.78 -9.80
N VAL A 24 -22.59 -13.27 -8.94
CA VAL A 24 -21.30 -13.83 -9.32
C VAL A 24 -21.08 -15.15 -8.59
N LEU A 25 -20.65 -16.17 -9.32
CA LEU A 25 -20.28 -17.48 -8.77
C LEU A 25 -18.80 -17.77 -9.04
N ILE A 26 -18.16 -18.50 -8.14
CA ILE A 26 -16.74 -18.83 -8.26
C ILE A 26 -16.55 -20.33 -8.07
N LEU A 27 -15.94 -20.97 -9.06
CA LEU A 27 -15.81 -22.43 -9.15
C LEU A 27 -14.33 -22.80 -9.28
N ASP A 28 -13.83 -23.73 -8.45
CA ASP A 28 -12.44 -24.20 -8.51
C ASP A 28 -12.26 -25.61 -9.09
N GLY A 29 -13.35 -26.22 -9.55
CA GLY A 29 -13.35 -27.60 -10.06
C GLY A 29 -13.68 -28.66 -9.02
N SER A 30 -13.92 -28.31 -7.75
CA SER A 30 -14.23 -29.30 -6.72
C SER A 30 -15.64 -29.88 -6.81
N ILE A 31 -16.57 -29.20 -7.51
CA ILE A 31 -17.96 -29.68 -7.65
C ILE A 31 -18.01 -30.69 -8.79
N ILE A 32 -17.82 -31.96 -8.47
CA ILE A 32 -17.91 -33.09 -9.40
C ILE A 32 -18.56 -34.31 -8.73
N PRO A 33 -19.31 -35.15 -9.48
CA PRO A 33 -19.79 -34.89 -10.85
C PRO A 33 -20.96 -33.90 -10.86
N LEU A 34 -21.04 -33.03 -11.88
CA LEU A 34 -22.23 -32.22 -12.15
C LEU A 34 -23.26 -33.02 -12.98
N THR A 35 -24.54 -32.84 -12.69
CA THR A 35 -25.61 -33.36 -13.57
C THR A 35 -25.85 -32.42 -14.74
N LEU A 36 -26.45 -32.93 -15.82
CA LEU A 36 -26.85 -32.12 -16.97
C LEU A 36 -27.76 -30.94 -16.57
N GLU A 37 -28.66 -31.13 -15.61
CA GLU A 37 -29.51 -30.06 -15.06
C GLU A 37 -28.69 -28.95 -14.38
N GLU A 38 -27.63 -29.30 -13.65
CA GLU A 38 -26.75 -28.33 -13.01
C GLU A 38 -25.89 -27.58 -14.04
N GLU A 39 -25.44 -28.27 -15.09
CA GLU A 39 -24.76 -27.62 -16.21
C GLU A 39 -25.69 -26.63 -16.93
N GLN A 40 -26.94 -27.03 -17.19
CA GLN A 40 -27.96 -26.15 -17.79
C GLN A 40 -28.23 -24.94 -16.91
N ALA A 41 -28.33 -25.12 -15.59
CA ALA A 41 -28.56 -24.03 -14.65
C ALA A 41 -27.40 -23.03 -14.63
N LEU A 42 -26.15 -23.51 -14.69
CA LEU A 42 -24.96 -22.66 -14.81
C LEU A 42 -24.91 -21.89 -16.14
N CYS A 43 -25.26 -22.55 -17.25
CA CYS A 43 -25.30 -21.89 -18.55
C CYS A 43 -26.38 -20.82 -18.60
N ALA A 44 -27.60 -21.16 -18.15
CA ALA A 44 -28.72 -20.23 -18.07
C ALA A 44 -28.38 -19.05 -17.15
N PHE A 45 -27.71 -19.28 -16.03
CA PHE A 45 -27.29 -18.20 -15.12
C PHE A 45 -26.42 -17.16 -15.83
N VAL A 46 -25.40 -17.60 -16.58
CA VAL A 46 -24.54 -16.66 -17.34
C VAL A 46 -25.33 -16.03 -18.48
N GLU A 47 -26.13 -16.80 -19.21
CA GLU A 47 -26.91 -16.29 -20.33
C GLU A 47 -27.85 -15.13 -19.93
N HIS A 48 -28.43 -15.20 -18.72
CA HIS A 48 -29.29 -14.15 -18.15
C HIS A 48 -28.52 -13.00 -17.45
N GLY A 49 -27.20 -12.89 -17.63
CA GLY A 49 -26.39 -11.78 -17.11
C GLY A 49 -25.62 -12.07 -15.82
N GLY A 50 -25.64 -13.30 -15.34
CA GLY A 50 -24.78 -13.75 -14.25
C GLY A 50 -23.30 -13.80 -14.64
N GLY A 51 -22.42 -13.68 -13.65
CA GLY A 51 -20.97 -13.76 -13.83
C GLY A 51 -20.38 -15.03 -13.24
N ILE A 52 -19.48 -15.72 -13.95
CA ILE A 52 -18.74 -16.86 -13.39
C ILE A 52 -17.23 -16.62 -13.44
N VAL A 53 -16.57 -16.89 -12.32
CA VAL A 53 -15.11 -16.94 -12.19
C VAL A 53 -14.70 -18.41 -12.02
N PHE A 54 -13.97 -18.95 -13.00
CA PHE A 54 -13.33 -20.25 -12.90
C PHE A 54 -11.88 -20.06 -12.41
N VAL A 55 -11.47 -20.81 -11.39
CA VAL A 55 -10.13 -20.72 -10.79
C VAL A 55 -9.46 -22.09 -10.68
N GLY A 56 -8.13 -22.13 -10.61
CA GLY A 56 -7.36 -23.36 -10.42
C GLY A 56 -7.73 -24.48 -11.41
N ASN A 57 -8.14 -25.63 -10.90
CA ASN A 57 -8.41 -26.84 -11.68
C ASN A 57 -9.75 -26.81 -12.44
N ALA A 58 -10.55 -25.75 -12.28
CA ALA A 58 -11.87 -25.67 -12.90
C ALA A 58 -11.80 -25.78 -14.44
N ALA A 59 -10.79 -25.18 -15.07
CA ALA A 59 -10.61 -25.24 -16.52
C ALA A 59 -10.34 -26.68 -16.99
N GLU A 60 -9.43 -27.40 -16.32
CA GLU A 60 -9.11 -28.79 -16.64
C GLU A 60 -10.29 -29.72 -16.37
N THR A 61 -10.99 -29.50 -15.27
CA THR A 61 -12.09 -30.35 -14.79
C THR A 61 -13.33 -30.21 -15.66
N TYR A 62 -13.72 -28.97 -15.99
CA TYR A 62 -14.99 -28.68 -16.65
C TYR A 62 -14.92 -28.67 -18.19
N ARG A 63 -13.72 -28.71 -18.80
CA ARG A 63 -13.58 -28.80 -20.28
C ARG A 63 -14.23 -30.06 -20.89
N GLY A 64 -14.36 -31.14 -20.09
CA GLY A 64 -14.93 -32.42 -20.52
C GLY A 64 -16.46 -32.49 -20.42
N TYR A 65 -17.10 -31.50 -19.80
CA TYR A 65 -18.55 -31.45 -19.61
C TYR A 65 -19.26 -30.91 -20.86
N GLN A 66 -20.45 -31.43 -21.15
CA GLN A 66 -21.11 -31.25 -22.45
C GLN A 66 -21.55 -29.81 -22.69
N LEU A 67 -22.06 -29.13 -21.66
CA LEU A 67 -22.55 -27.75 -21.76
C LEU A 67 -21.57 -26.75 -21.16
N LEU A 68 -20.78 -27.12 -20.14
CA LEU A 68 -19.78 -26.19 -19.60
C LEU A 68 -18.65 -25.86 -20.59
N ARG A 69 -18.39 -26.74 -21.57
CA ARG A 69 -17.52 -26.40 -22.72
C ARG A 69 -18.08 -25.25 -23.56
N GLU A 70 -19.39 -24.98 -23.52
CA GLU A 70 -19.97 -23.83 -24.21
C GLU A 70 -19.65 -22.52 -23.49
N LEU A 71 -19.50 -22.55 -22.16
CA LEU A 71 -19.11 -21.40 -21.33
C LEU A 71 -17.60 -21.15 -21.40
N LEU A 72 -16.80 -22.19 -21.19
CA LEU A 72 -15.34 -22.10 -21.25
C LEU A 72 -14.80 -21.99 -22.68
N GLY A 73 -15.59 -22.44 -23.67
CA GLY A 73 -15.16 -22.65 -25.05
C GLY A 73 -14.13 -23.79 -25.19
N PRO A 74 -13.61 -24.04 -26.40
CA PRO A 74 -12.64 -25.11 -26.63
C PRO A 74 -11.30 -24.79 -25.98
N LEU A 75 -10.95 -25.54 -24.93
CA LEU A 75 -9.68 -25.41 -24.22
C LEU A 75 -8.70 -26.51 -24.62
N HIS A 76 -7.49 -26.11 -25.01
CA HIS A 76 -6.37 -27.01 -25.30
C HIS A 76 -5.15 -26.58 -24.50
N GLY A 77 -4.44 -27.56 -23.94
CA GLY A 77 -3.39 -27.31 -22.96
C GLY A 77 -2.96 -28.55 -22.20
N PHE A 78 -2.03 -28.36 -21.25
CA PHE A 78 -1.41 -29.43 -20.46
C PHE A 78 -1.08 -28.97 -19.03
N CYS A 79 -0.98 -29.92 -18.10
CA CYS A 79 -0.57 -29.65 -16.72
C CYS A 79 0.95 -29.53 -16.61
N THR A 80 1.43 -28.54 -15.87
CA THR A 80 2.85 -28.43 -15.52
C THR A 80 3.17 -29.31 -14.31
N PRO A 81 4.44 -29.66 -14.05
CA PRO A 81 4.84 -29.99 -12.68
C PRO A 81 4.67 -28.76 -11.78
N ARG A 82 4.67 -28.98 -10.46
CA ARG A 82 4.75 -27.87 -9.49
C ARG A 82 6.08 -27.14 -9.65
N CYS A 83 6.05 -25.92 -10.15
CA CYS A 83 7.25 -25.11 -10.39
C CYS A 83 6.94 -23.62 -10.25
N GLU A 84 7.97 -22.79 -10.46
CA GLU A 84 7.78 -21.34 -10.53
C GLU A 84 7.09 -20.95 -11.84
N ILE A 85 5.99 -20.20 -11.73
CA ILE A 85 5.25 -19.62 -12.85
C ILE A 85 5.29 -18.10 -12.70
N ILE A 86 5.78 -17.42 -13.73
CA ILE A 86 5.81 -15.96 -13.80
C ILE A 86 4.62 -15.50 -14.64
N ALA A 87 3.55 -15.06 -13.97
CA ALA A 87 2.39 -14.49 -14.63
C ALA A 87 2.71 -13.05 -15.09
N ARG A 88 2.31 -12.73 -16.32
CA ARG A 88 2.49 -11.41 -16.93
C ARG A 88 1.15 -10.91 -17.48
N ALA A 89 0.76 -9.70 -17.13
CA ALA A 89 -0.44 -9.06 -17.68
C ALA A 89 -0.26 -8.84 -19.20
N VAL A 90 -1.33 -9.05 -19.97
CA VAL A 90 -1.31 -8.93 -21.44
C VAL A 90 -1.52 -7.47 -21.87
N ASP A 91 -2.59 -6.84 -21.38
CA ASP A 91 -2.88 -5.43 -21.58
C ASP A 91 -2.90 -4.74 -20.22
N SER A 92 -2.22 -3.61 -20.08
CA SER A 92 -2.19 -2.80 -18.86
C SER A 92 -3.35 -1.81 -18.75
N ASN A 93 -4.22 -1.70 -19.76
CA ASN A 93 -5.41 -0.84 -19.74
C ASN A 93 -6.70 -1.62 -19.46
N HIS A 94 -6.69 -2.94 -19.61
CA HIS A 94 -7.83 -3.78 -19.28
C HIS A 94 -8.25 -3.61 -17.79
N PHE A 95 -9.55 -3.65 -17.53
CA PHE A 95 -10.14 -3.36 -16.21
C PHE A 95 -9.51 -4.19 -15.07
N ILE A 96 -9.21 -5.46 -15.34
CA ILE A 96 -8.67 -6.38 -14.32
C ILE A 96 -7.17 -6.10 -14.04
N THR A 97 -6.42 -5.60 -15.02
CA THR A 97 -4.94 -5.49 -14.99
C THR A 97 -4.43 -4.06 -14.80
N ARG A 98 -5.23 -3.02 -15.03
CA ARG A 98 -4.73 -1.65 -14.93
C ARG A 98 -4.23 -1.28 -13.54
N ARG A 99 -3.09 -0.62 -13.41
CA ARG A 99 -2.53 -0.25 -12.09
C ARG A 99 -2.32 -1.43 -11.11
N VAL A 100 -2.10 -2.64 -11.62
CA VAL A 100 -1.59 -3.77 -10.81
C VAL A 100 -0.12 -4.00 -11.14
N ASP A 101 0.56 -4.81 -10.33
CA ASP A 101 1.92 -5.22 -10.67
C ASP A 101 1.88 -6.04 -11.97
N PRO A 102 2.60 -5.63 -13.03
CA PRO A 102 2.44 -6.22 -14.36
C PRO A 102 2.93 -7.67 -14.41
N THR A 103 3.76 -8.06 -13.43
CA THR A 103 4.27 -9.41 -13.27
C THR A 103 4.23 -9.83 -11.81
N PHE A 104 3.94 -11.10 -11.57
CA PHE A 104 4.12 -11.73 -10.26
C PHE A 104 4.50 -13.20 -10.41
N ALA A 105 5.25 -13.73 -9.45
CA ALA A 105 5.72 -15.11 -9.45
C ALA A 105 4.99 -15.92 -8.38
N ILE A 106 4.64 -17.15 -8.72
CA ILE A 106 4.04 -18.13 -7.80
C ILE A 106 4.74 -19.47 -7.97
N LYS A 107 4.59 -20.35 -6.97
CA LYS A 107 4.99 -21.77 -7.08
C LYS A 107 3.76 -22.65 -7.03
N ASP A 108 3.32 -23.12 -8.20
CA ASP A 108 2.04 -23.82 -8.34
C ASP A 108 2.10 -24.91 -9.42
N GLU A 109 1.09 -25.77 -9.41
CA GLU A 109 0.77 -26.68 -10.51
C GLU A 109 -0.36 -26.06 -11.33
N VAL A 110 -0.18 -25.84 -12.62
CA VAL A 110 -1.16 -25.11 -13.45
C VAL A 110 -1.47 -25.85 -14.74
N TYR A 111 -2.73 -25.77 -15.17
CA TYR A 111 -3.13 -26.16 -16.52
C TYR A 111 -2.80 -25.00 -17.48
N LEU A 112 -1.77 -25.12 -18.31
CA LEU A 112 -1.41 -24.07 -19.27
C LEU A 112 -2.30 -24.15 -20.51
N LEU A 113 -2.91 -23.01 -20.88
CA LEU A 113 -3.78 -22.91 -22.05
C LEU A 113 -2.95 -22.49 -23.27
N GLU A 114 -2.75 -23.41 -24.21
CA GLU A 114 -2.09 -23.14 -25.49
C GLU A 114 -3.03 -22.41 -26.46
N GLN A 115 -4.33 -22.72 -26.38
CA GLN A 115 -5.38 -22.08 -27.14
C GLN A 115 -6.54 -21.73 -26.22
N ILE A 116 -7.09 -20.54 -26.43
CA ILE A 116 -8.33 -20.06 -25.83
C ILE A 116 -9.37 -19.84 -26.92
N PRO A 117 -10.66 -19.72 -26.58
CA PRO A 117 -11.71 -19.45 -27.55
C PRO A 117 -11.44 -18.16 -28.36
N ALA A 118 -11.85 -18.13 -29.63
CA ALA A 118 -11.60 -16.99 -30.52
C ALA A 118 -12.31 -15.70 -30.09
N ASP A 119 -13.37 -15.82 -29.30
CA ASP A 119 -14.17 -14.74 -28.71
C ASP A 119 -13.73 -14.42 -27.27
N ALA A 120 -12.62 -15.00 -26.80
CA ALA A 120 -12.02 -14.70 -25.51
C ALA A 120 -10.86 -13.70 -25.62
N GLU A 121 -10.68 -12.89 -24.58
CA GLU A 121 -9.58 -11.95 -24.44
C GLU A 121 -8.59 -12.47 -23.38
N ALA A 122 -7.34 -12.69 -23.77
CA ALA A 122 -6.30 -13.13 -22.82
C ALA A 122 -5.91 -11.97 -21.89
N VAL A 123 -5.90 -12.23 -20.58
CA VAL A 123 -5.60 -11.21 -19.57
C VAL A 123 -4.25 -11.44 -18.89
N TRP A 124 -3.88 -12.71 -18.62
CA TRP A 124 -2.54 -13.08 -18.14
C TRP A 124 -1.94 -14.21 -18.96
N ARG A 125 -0.62 -14.15 -19.14
CA ARG A 125 0.18 -15.17 -19.84
C ARG A 125 1.44 -15.51 -19.07
N THR A 126 2.05 -16.63 -19.42
CA THR A 126 3.40 -17.02 -19.02
C THR A 126 4.18 -17.46 -20.26
N THR A 127 5.49 -17.65 -20.11
CA THR A 127 6.33 -18.31 -21.11
C THR A 127 6.70 -19.70 -20.61
N TRP A 128 6.37 -20.72 -21.40
CA TRP A 128 6.72 -22.10 -21.14
C TRP A 128 7.51 -22.65 -22.32
N GLN A 129 8.78 -23.01 -22.11
CA GLN A 129 9.65 -23.56 -23.17
C GLN A 129 9.66 -22.69 -24.45
N TYR A 130 9.84 -21.37 -24.28
CA TYR A 130 9.78 -20.34 -25.35
C TYR A 130 8.41 -20.12 -26.02
N VAL A 131 7.36 -20.81 -25.58
CA VAL A 131 5.99 -20.61 -26.06
C VAL A 131 5.21 -19.74 -25.09
N SER A 132 4.41 -18.81 -25.60
CA SER A 132 3.51 -18.03 -24.75
C SER A 132 2.22 -18.81 -24.51
N CYS A 133 1.91 -19.10 -23.24
CA CYS A 133 0.70 -19.80 -22.83
C CYS A 133 -0.18 -18.86 -22.01
N THR A 134 -1.51 -19.02 -22.12
CA THR A 134 -2.48 -18.24 -21.37
C THR A 134 -2.72 -18.84 -19.98
N LEU A 135 -2.77 -17.97 -18.98
CA LEU A 135 -3.07 -18.27 -17.58
C LEU A 135 -4.44 -17.78 -17.14
N ALA A 136 -4.93 -16.72 -17.78
CA ALA A 136 -6.28 -16.21 -17.55
C ALA A 136 -6.84 -15.51 -18.79
N TYR A 137 -8.15 -15.62 -18.99
CA TYR A 137 -8.89 -14.94 -20.05
C TYR A 137 -10.28 -14.50 -19.58
N THR A 138 -10.85 -13.49 -20.24
CA THR A 138 -12.25 -13.10 -20.13
C THR A 138 -13.01 -13.54 -21.38
N ARG A 139 -14.31 -13.78 -21.24
CA ARG A 139 -15.21 -14.14 -22.35
C ARG A 139 -16.62 -13.66 -22.05
N THR A 140 -17.40 -13.41 -23.09
CA THR A 140 -18.84 -13.10 -22.97
C THR A 140 -19.67 -14.30 -23.42
N TYR A 141 -20.80 -14.55 -22.76
CA TYR A 141 -21.73 -15.62 -23.13
C TYR A 141 -23.16 -15.16 -22.83
N GLY A 142 -24.01 -15.09 -23.86
CA GLY A 142 -25.32 -14.44 -23.75
C GLY A 142 -25.18 -13.00 -23.26
N HIS A 143 -25.87 -12.66 -22.16
CA HIS A 143 -25.76 -11.34 -21.51
C HIS A 143 -24.74 -11.30 -20.37
N GLY A 144 -24.11 -12.43 -20.03
CA GLY A 144 -23.17 -12.56 -18.93
C GLY A 144 -21.71 -12.50 -19.35
N ARG A 145 -20.85 -12.61 -18.35
CA ARG A 145 -19.39 -12.53 -18.47
C ARG A 145 -18.73 -13.65 -17.71
N ILE A 146 -17.63 -14.14 -18.25
CA ILE A 146 -16.83 -15.21 -17.69
C ILE A 146 -15.41 -14.71 -17.52
N PHE A 147 -14.80 -15.08 -16.41
CA PHE A 147 -13.36 -15.01 -16.22
C PHE A 147 -12.88 -16.42 -15.88
N CYS A 148 -11.86 -16.90 -16.59
CA CYS A 148 -11.25 -18.18 -16.32
C CYS A 148 -9.77 -17.96 -16.06
N THR A 149 -9.27 -18.45 -14.93
CA THR A 149 -7.85 -18.55 -14.63
C THR A 149 -7.49 -19.97 -14.21
N THR A 150 -6.32 -20.42 -14.63
CA THR A 150 -5.74 -21.71 -14.23
C THR A 150 -4.81 -21.59 -13.02
N LEU A 151 -4.69 -20.38 -12.48
CA LEU A 151 -3.95 -20.07 -11.25
C LEU A 151 -4.83 -20.32 -10.02
N GLY A 152 -4.21 -20.60 -8.88
CA GLY A 152 -4.90 -20.73 -7.59
C GLY A 152 -5.20 -22.16 -7.18
N VAL A 153 -4.37 -23.12 -7.60
CA VAL A 153 -4.45 -24.51 -7.13
C VAL A 153 -3.88 -24.59 -5.72
N SER A 154 -2.69 -24.02 -5.49
CA SER A 154 -2.08 -24.01 -4.16
C SER A 154 -2.70 -22.95 -3.22
N PRO A 155 -2.77 -23.23 -1.90
CA PRO A 155 -3.13 -22.22 -0.90
C PRO A 155 -2.22 -20.99 -0.91
N ALA A 156 -0.94 -21.16 -1.24
CA ALA A 156 0.02 -20.07 -1.33
C ALA A 156 -0.31 -19.11 -2.48
N THR A 157 -0.68 -19.63 -3.65
CA THR A 157 -1.17 -18.81 -4.77
C THR A 157 -2.46 -18.10 -4.39
N ARG A 158 -3.39 -18.81 -3.73
CA ARG A 158 -4.63 -18.20 -3.24
C ARG A 158 -4.35 -17.07 -2.24
N ALA A 159 -3.34 -17.17 -1.40
CA ALA A 159 -2.96 -16.10 -0.47
C ALA A 159 -2.14 -14.95 -1.12
N HIS A 160 -1.68 -15.11 -2.36
CA HIS A 160 -0.80 -14.11 -3.00
C HIS A 160 -1.54 -12.79 -3.26
N PRO A 161 -1.01 -11.62 -2.84
CA PRO A 161 -1.70 -10.33 -2.96
C PRO A 161 -2.16 -9.98 -4.37
N CYS A 162 -1.31 -10.17 -5.39
CA CYS A 162 -1.66 -9.88 -6.78
C CYS A 162 -2.75 -10.82 -7.31
N PHE A 163 -2.77 -12.08 -6.88
CA PHE A 163 -3.82 -13.04 -7.26
C PHE A 163 -5.15 -12.69 -6.59
N GLN A 164 -5.11 -12.30 -5.31
CA GLN A 164 -6.27 -11.79 -4.57
C GLN A 164 -6.88 -10.55 -5.24
N GLN A 165 -6.03 -9.59 -5.66
CA GLN A 165 -6.46 -8.41 -6.39
C GLN A 165 -7.07 -8.78 -7.76
N MET A 166 -6.41 -9.69 -8.50
CA MET A 166 -6.92 -10.22 -9.78
C MET A 166 -8.33 -10.82 -9.60
N LEU A 167 -8.54 -11.68 -8.61
CA LEU A 167 -9.85 -12.31 -8.37
C LEU A 167 -10.92 -11.30 -7.95
N ALA A 168 -10.58 -10.34 -7.09
CA ALA A 168 -11.52 -9.30 -6.68
C ALA A 168 -12.00 -8.46 -7.88
N ARG A 169 -11.09 -8.12 -8.79
CA ARG A 169 -11.42 -7.37 -10.01
C ARG A 169 -12.14 -8.22 -11.04
N ALA A 170 -11.72 -9.46 -11.24
CA ALA A 170 -12.42 -10.41 -12.10
C ALA A 170 -13.87 -10.57 -11.64
N SER A 171 -14.10 -10.71 -10.34
CA SER A 171 -15.45 -10.82 -9.76
C SER A 171 -16.31 -9.59 -10.07
N ARG A 172 -15.76 -8.38 -9.92
CA ARG A 172 -16.47 -7.13 -10.29
C ARG A 172 -16.73 -7.04 -11.80
N PHE A 173 -15.74 -7.40 -12.60
CA PHE A 173 -15.84 -7.40 -14.06
C PHE A 173 -16.96 -8.31 -14.53
N VAL A 174 -16.99 -9.57 -14.05
CA VAL A 174 -18.05 -10.52 -14.43
C VAL A 174 -19.40 -10.18 -13.81
N GLY A 175 -19.40 -9.50 -12.66
CA GLY A 175 -20.59 -8.93 -12.03
C GLY A 175 -21.19 -7.73 -12.78
N GLY A 176 -20.62 -7.31 -13.91
CA GLY A 176 -21.15 -6.25 -14.75
C GLY A 176 -20.77 -4.84 -14.29
N ALA A 177 -19.62 -4.68 -13.61
CA ALA A 177 -19.08 -3.35 -13.34
C ALA A 177 -18.84 -2.57 -14.65
N ASP A 178 -19.03 -1.26 -14.59
CA ASP A 178 -18.59 -0.35 -15.64
C ASP A 178 -17.06 -0.40 -15.74
N THR A 179 -16.56 -0.58 -16.96
CA THR A 179 -15.13 -0.70 -17.24
C THR A 179 -14.51 0.63 -17.67
N GLN A 180 -15.35 1.64 -17.92
CA GLN A 180 -14.93 3.01 -18.17
C GLN A 180 -14.52 3.71 -16.88
N GLU A 181 -13.55 4.60 -16.99
CA GLU A 181 -12.98 5.31 -15.87
C GLU A 181 -12.90 6.79 -16.22
N ARG A 182 -13.48 7.65 -15.38
CA ARG A 182 -13.26 9.09 -15.45
C ARG A 182 -11.98 9.41 -14.69
N THR A 183 -11.10 10.21 -15.26
CA THR A 183 -9.89 10.69 -14.55
C THR A 183 -10.24 11.50 -13.31
N VAL A 184 -9.57 11.21 -12.19
CA VAL A 184 -9.66 12.00 -10.95
C VAL A 184 -8.74 13.21 -11.06
N ARG A 185 -9.31 14.40 -10.99
CA ARG A 185 -8.57 15.66 -11.05
C ARG A 185 -8.07 16.04 -9.66
N VAL A 186 -6.77 16.19 -9.53
CA VAL A 186 -6.06 16.37 -8.26
C VAL A 186 -5.57 17.80 -8.11
N ALA A 187 -5.89 18.43 -6.98
CA ALA A 187 -5.31 19.69 -6.57
C ALA A 187 -4.28 19.48 -5.44
N MET A 188 -3.21 20.26 -5.44
CA MET A 188 -2.24 20.34 -4.35
C MET A 188 -2.43 21.65 -3.58
N ILE A 189 -2.52 21.60 -2.26
CA ILE A 189 -2.45 22.77 -1.39
C ILE A 189 -1.08 22.75 -0.70
N GLY A 190 -0.21 23.67 -1.09
CA GLY A 190 1.18 23.77 -0.68
C GLY A 190 2.14 23.09 -1.67
N TYR A 191 2.87 23.88 -2.46
CA TYR A 191 3.88 23.39 -3.41
C TYR A 191 5.28 23.48 -2.79
N GLY A 192 5.44 22.77 -1.67
CA GLY A 192 6.68 22.72 -0.89
C GLY A 192 7.71 21.73 -1.45
N ALA A 193 8.56 21.20 -0.56
CA ALA A 193 9.67 20.30 -0.92
C ALA A 193 9.23 19.06 -1.71
N ILE A 194 8.05 18.53 -1.41
CA ILE A 194 7.51 17.30 -2.02
C ILE A 194 6.51 17.58 -3.15
N GLY A 195 6.23 18.85 -3.46
CA GLY A 195 5.22 19.24 -4.46
C GLY A 195 5.53 18.72 -5.87
N PHE A 196 6.81 18.75 -6.25
CA PHE A 196 7.27 18.20 -7.53
C PHE A 196 7.16 16.66 -7.58
N GLU A 197 7.52 15.98 -6.49
CA GLU A 197 7.48 14.52 -6.40
C GLU A 197 6.04 14.01 -6.47
N HIS A 198 5.11 14.66 -5.76
CA HIS A 198 3.69 14.38 -5.88
C HIS A 198 3.16 14.65 -7.28
N GLY A 199 3.46 15.80 -7.89
CA GLY A 199 3.02 16.10 -9.26
C GLY A 199 3.49 15.05 -10.26
N THR A 200 4.77 14.65 -10.17
CA THR A 200 5.34 13.60 -11.02
C THR A 200 4.65 12.25 -10.81
N ALA A 201 4.36 11.90 -9.55
CA ALA A 201 3.67 10.65 -9.22
C ALA A 201 2.22 10.63 -9.71
N ILE A 202 1.52 11.77 -9.64
CA ILE A 202 0.15 11.92 -10.14
C ILE A 202 0.13 11.74 -11.67
N ASP A 203 0.98 12.46 -12.41
CA ASP A 203 1.04 12.37 -13.88
C ASP A 203 1.46 10.97 -14.37
N ALA A 204 2.28 10.26 -13.59
CA ALA A 204 2.74 8.92 -13.95
C ALA A 204 1.70 7.81 -13.67
N VAL A 205 0.67 8.07 -12.88
CA VAL A 205 -0.35 7.06 -12.50
C VAL A 205 -1.62 7.26 -13.31
N PRO A 206 -1.96 6.34 -14.23
CA PRO A 206 -3.20 6.43 -15.02
C PRO A 206 -4.44 6.53 -14.13
N GLY A 207 -5.39 7.37 -14.51
CA GLY A 207 -6.62 7.60 -13.74
C GLY A 207 -6.55 8.76 -12.75
N LEU A 208 -5.37 9.39 -12.61
CA LEU A 208 -5.18 10.66 -11.92
C LEU A 208 -4.71 11.73 -12.94
N GLU A 209 -5.03 12.99 -12.66
CA GLU A 209 -4.56 14.16 -13.43
C GLU A 209 -4.12 15.24 -12.44
N TYR A 210 -2.90 15.77 -12.59
CA TYR A 210 -2.48 16.91 -11.79
C TYR A 210 -3.08 18.19 -12.39
N ALA A 211 -4.14 18.69 -11.75
CA ALA A 211 -5.00 19.72 -12.35
C ALA A 211 -4.71 21.12 -11.81
N LEU A 212 -4.41 21.26 -10.52
CA LEU A 212 -4.28 22.57 -9.88
C LEU A 212 -3.24 22.58 -8.75
N VAL A 213 -2.53 23.70 -8.60
CA VAL A 213 -1.69 24.01 -7.44
C VAL A 213 -2.15 25.29 -6.75
N CYS A 214 -2.39 25.19 -5.44
CA CYS A 214 -2.68 26.32 -4.57
C CYS A 214 -1.51 26.56 -3.62
N ASP A 215 -0.90 27.74 -3.69
CA ASP A 215 0.14 28.18 -2.74
C ASP A 215 0.08 29.70 -2.59
N ARG A 216 0.36 30.22 -1.39
CA ARG A 216 0.41 31.66 -1.13
C ARG A 216 1.66 32.31 -1.72
N ASN A 217 2.69 31.52 -2.00
CA ASN A 217 3.95 32.00 -2.57
C ASN A 217 3.92 31.90 -4.11
N GLU A 218 3.84 33.05 -4.77
CA GLU A 218 3.85 33.17 -6.23
C GLU A 218 5.10 32.58 -6.90
N GLU A 219 6.26 32.58 -6.23
CA GLU A 219 7.47 31.94 -6.76
C GLU A 219 7.27 30.43 -6.86
N ARG A 220 6.64 29.80 -5.87
CA ARG A 220 6.32 28.37 -5.90
C ARG A 220 5.29 28.04 -6.99
N LEU A 221 4.31 28.91 -7.20
CA LEU A 221 3.37 28.77 -8.31
C LEU A 221 4.07 28.88 -9.67
N ALA A 222 5.01 29.83 -9.82
CA ALA A 222 5.81 29.93 -11.05
C ALA A 222 6.64 28.66 -11.30
N LEU A 223 7.22 28.07 -10.25
CA LEU A 223 7.93 26.79 -10.33
C LEU A 223 7.00 25.64 -10.72
N ALA A 224 5.80 25.57 -10.14
CA ALA A 224 4.81 24.56 -10.50
C ALA A 224 4.46 24.64 -12.00
N ARG A 225 4.20 25.85 -12.54
CA ARG A 225 3.93 26.05 -13.97
C ARG A 225 5.13 25.70 -14.86
N GLN A 226 6.35 25.91 -14.37
CA GLN A 226 7.55 25.53 -15.11
C GLN A 226 7.71 24.01 -15.19
N SER A 227 7.48 23.30 -14.09
CA SER A 227 7.57 21.82 -14.03
C SER A 227 6.39 21.13 -14.72
N PHE A 228 5.20 21.72 -14.64
CA PHE A 228 3.94 21.19 -15.15
C PHE A 228 3.22 22.26 -15.99
N PRO A 229 3.54 22.41 -17.28
CA PRO A 229 3.05 23.53 -18.10
C PRO A 229 1.53 23.66 -18.26
N SER A 230 0.78 22.57 -18.04
CA SER A 230 -0.68 22.55 -18.11
C SER A 230 -1.38 22.82 -16.77
N ILE A 231 -0.64 22.99 -15.67
CA ILE A 231 -1.22 23.10 -14.33
C ILE A 231 -1.93 24.44 -14.14
N ALA A 232 -3.15 24.41 -13.62
CA ALA A 232 -3.79 25.62 -13.11
C ALA A 232 -3.14 26.02 -11.78
N THR A 233 -3.23 27.29 -11.43
CA THR A 233 -2.69 27.77 -10.15
C THR A 233 -3.59 28.82 -9.53
N CYS A 234 -3.74 28.80 -8.21
CA CYS A 234 -4.39 29.87 -7.45
C CYS A 234 -3.62 30.15 -6.15
N THR A 235 -3.97 31.24 -5.47
CA THR A 235 -3.41 31.63 -4.17
C THR A 235 -4.40 31.45 -3.01
N ASP A 236 -5.67 31.18 -3.34
CA ASP A 236 -6.77 31.03 -2.39
C ASP A 236 -7.33 29.59 -2.43
N MET A 237 -7.29 28.91 -1.30
CA MET A 237 -7.81 27.56 -1.15
C MET A 237 -9.34 27.51 -1.23
N ASP A 238 -10.04 28.62 -0.98
CA ASP A 238 -11.50 28.69 -1.15
C ASP A 238 -11.91 28.57 -2.62
N GLU A 239 -11.01 28.91 -3.57
CA GLU A 239 -11.22 28.64 -4.99
C GLU A 239 -11.18 27.13 -5.27
N VAL A 240 -10.25 26.41 -4.64
CA VAL A 240 -10.14 24.94 -4.76
C VAL A 240 -11.37 24.23 -4.19
N ALA A 241 -11.85 24.71 -3.03
CA ALA A 241 -13.07 24.18 -2.41
C ALA A 241 -14.30 24.32 -3.32
N ARG A 242 -14.42 25.45 -4.03
CA ARG A 242 -15.57 25.77 -4.91
C ARG A 242 -15.46 25.20 -6.32
N ASP A 243 -14.30 24.70 -6.72
CA ASP A 243 -14.09 24.15 -8.07
C ASP A 243 -14.62 22.72 -8.17
N ASP A 244 -15.84 22.55 -8.72
CA ASP A 244 -16.48 21.25 -8.94
C ASP A 244 -15.71 20.32 -9.90
N SER A 245 -14.71 20.84 -10.63
CA SER A 245 -13.84 20.02 -11.47
C SER A 245 -12.76 19.28 -10.67
N ILE A 246 -12.46 19.68 -9.44
CA ILE A 246 -11.48 19.01 -8.57
C ILE A 246 -12.17 17.92 -7.75
N ASP A 247 -11.62 16.71 -7.82
CA ASP A 247 -12.15 15.52 -7.13
C ASP A 247 -11.39 15.22 -5.82
N LEU A 248 -10.08 15.45 -5.83
CA LEU A 248 -9.14 15.09 -4.77
C LEU A 248 -8.21 16.26 -4.45
N VAL A 249 -7.92 16.46 -3.17
CA VAL A 249 -6.92 17.42 -2.68
C VAL A 249 -5.81 16.71 -1.93
N ILE A 250 -4.55 17.07 -2.22
CA ILE A 250 -3.40 16.73 -1.40
C ILE A 250 -3.01 17.96 -0.57
N VAL A 251 -2.97 17.80 0.75
CA VAL A 251 -2.58 18.87 1.70
C VAL A 251 -1.12 18.66 2.08
N SER A 252 -0.23 19.53 1.58
CA SER A 252 1.22 19.53 1.81
C SER A 252 1.70 20.86 2.41
N THR A 253 0.96 21.36 3.39
CA THR A 253 1.28 22.57 4.15
C THR A 253 2.06 22.21 5.43
N PRO A 254 2.45 23.18 6.28
CA PRO A 254 3.02 22.83 7.57
C PRO A 254 2.04 22.06 8.47
N PRO A 255 2.52 21.14 9.35
CA PRO A 255 1.68 20.16 10.04
C PRO A 255 0.54 20.74 10.87
N ASN A 256 0.77 21.88 11.54
CA ASN A 256 -0.24 22.59 12.33
C ASN A 256 -1.47 23.08 11.53
N THR A 257 -1.43 23.00 10.20
CA THR A 257 -2.56 23.40 9.33
C THR A 257 -3.30 22.23 8.71
N HIS A 258 -2.73 21.01 8.73
CA HIS A 258 -3.27 19.83 8.06
C HIS A 258 -4.73 19.57 8.41
N ALA A 259 -5.06 19.58 9.70
CA ALA A 259 -6.41 19.28 10.18
C ALA A 259 -7.45 20.29 9.65
N SER A 260 -7.18 21.57 9.84
CA SER A 260 -8.09 22.64 9.42
C SER A 260 -8.37 22.64 7.92
N ILE A 261 -7.32 22.49 7.10
CA ILE A 261 -7.44 22.48 5.64
C ILE A 261 -8.15 21.21 5.17
N SER A 262 -7.77 20.05 5.73
CA SER A 262 -8.40 18.77 5.38
C SER A 262 -9.89 18.78 5.68
N MET A 263 -10.30 19.27 6.86
CA MET A 263 -11.72 19.38 7.21
C MET A 263 -12.49 20.30 6.24
N GLN A 264 -11.90 21.43 5.85
CA GLN A 264 -12.52 22.34 4.89
C GLN A 264 -12.73 21.67 3.52
N MET A 265 -11.73 20.93 3.03
CA MET A 265 -11.82 20.23 1.74
C MET A 265 -12.83 19.06 1.79
N LEU A 266 -12.88 18.32 2.91
CA LEU A 266 -13.89 17.28 3.11
C LEU A 266 -15.30 17.87 3.13
N GLN A 267 -15.52 19.00 3.82
CA GLN A 267 -16.81 19.72 3.82
C GLN A 267 -17.21 20.22 2.44
N ALA A 268 -16.23 20.56 1.59
CA ALA A 268 -16.45 20.89 0.18
C ALA A 268 -16.68 19.67 -0.72
N GLY A 269 -16.80 18.47 -0.14
CA GLY A 269 -17.07 17.23 -0.86
C GLY A 269 -15.86 16.68 -1.62
N LYS A 270 -14.64 17.10 -1.27
CA LYS A 270 -13.39 16.60 -1.89
C LYS A 270 -12.89 15.36 -1.18
N HIS A 271 -12.24 14.47 -1.91
CA HIS A 271 -11.35 13.47 -1.32
C HIS A 271 -10.10 14.16 -0.77
N VAL A 272 -9.46 13.61 0.27
CA VAL A 272 -8.27 14.21 0.90
C VAL A 272 -7.14 13.21 1.11
N VAL A 273 -5.94 13.60 0.69
CA VAL A 273 -4.66 13.04 1.15
C VAL A 273 -4.01 14.10 2.03
N SER A 274 -3.74 13.78 3.29
CA SER A 274 -2.93 14.62 4.17
C SER A 274 -1.48 14.17 4.12
N GLU A 275 -0.55 15.12 4.07
CA GLU A 275 0.85 14.82 4.36
C GLU A 275 1.06 14.33 5.79
N LYS A 276 2.23 13.72 6.01
CA LYS A 276 2.72 13.36 7.35
C LYS A 276 3.26 14.61 8.08
N PRO A 277 3.19 14.64 9.43
CA PRO A 277 2.31 13.86 10.28
C PRO A 277 0.84 14.19 9.98
N PHE A 278 -0.08 13.25 10.23
CA PHE A 278 -1.50 13.40 9.88
C PHE A 278 -2.13 14.69 10.44
N CYS A 279 -1.84 14.99 11.70
CA CYS A 279 -2.18 16.21 12.42
C CYS A 279 -1.35 16.25 13.72
N LEU A 280 -1.60 17.20 14.61
CA LEU A 280 -0.83 17.33 15.86
C LEU A 280 -1.49 16.63 17.04
N THR A 281 -2.83 16.50 17.04
CA THR A 281 -3.55 15.87 18.14
C THR A 281 -4.43 14.72 17.69
N THR A 282 -4.65 13.76 18.60
CA THR A 282 -5.55 12.64 18.37
C THR A 282 -6.99 13.11 18.15
N ALA A 283 -7.41 14.17 18.84
CA ALA A 283 -8.75 14.75 18.69
C ALA A 283 -9.00 15.31 17.27
N GLU A 284 -8.00 15.97 16.68
CA GLU A 284 -8.06 16.41 15.28
C GLU A 284 -8.17 15.21 14.33
N ALA A 285 -7.38 14.15 14.56
CA ALA A 285 -7.44 12.93 13.75
C ALA A 285 -8.83 12.29 13.79
N ASP A 286 -9.39 12.14 14.99
CA ASP A 286 -10.73 11.57 15.20
C ASP A 286 -11.79 12.41 14.49
N THR A 287 -11.71 13.75 14.59
CA THR A 287 -12.64 14.67 13.92
C THR A 287 -12.56 14.56 12.39
N MET A 288 -11.35 14.52 11.82
CA MET A 288 -11.17 14.37 10.38
C MET A 288 -11.71 13.03 9.86
N ILE A 289 -11.47 11.94 10.59
CA ILE A 289 -11.96 10.60 10.22
C ILE A 289 -13.48 10.58 10.21
N GLN A 290 -14.09 11.06 11.30
CA GLN A 290 -15.55 11.13 11.41
C GLN A 290 -16.16 11.95 10.26
N LEU A 291 -15.60 13.13 9.99
CA LEU A 291 -16.07 13.99 8.91
C LEU A 291 -15.94 13.33 7.53
N ALA A 292 -14.84 12.62 7.27
CA ALA A 292 -14.65 11.91 6.00
C ALA A 292 -15.70 10.80 5.80
N GLU A 293 -16.05 10.08 6.86
CA GLU A 293 -17.12 9.08 6.86
C GLU A 293 -18.50 9.72 6.61
N GLU A 294 -18.81 10.82 7.31
CA GLU A 294 -20.05 11.58 7.15
C GLU A 294 -20.22 12.11 5.71
N GLN A 295 -19.14 12.59 5.09
CA GLN A 295 -19.14 13.11 3.72
C GLN A 295 -19.00 12.00 2.66
N GLN A 296 -18.81 10.74 3.08
CA GLN A 296 -18.52 9.61 2.20
C GLN A 296 -17.33 9.86 1.27
N ARG A 297 -16.29 10.50 1.80
CA ARG A 297 -15.06 10.82 1.07
C ARG A 297 -13.88 10.03 1.60
N ALA A 298 -13.04 9.54 0.68
CA ALA A 298 -11.73 9.00 1.00
C ALA A 298 -10.88 10.03 1.77
N LEU A 299 -10.32 9.59 2.88
CA LEU A 299 -9.29 10.26 3.65
C LEU A 299 -8.13 9.29 3.87
N THR A 300 -6.92 9.70 3.51
CA THR A 300 -5.70 8.90 3.67
C THR A 300 -4.51 9.80 4.02
N VAL A 301 -3.43 9.20 4.50
CA VAL A 301 -2.21 9.93 4.88
C VAL A 301 -1.04 9.46 4.03
N TYR A 302 -0.22 10.39 3.54
CA TYR A 302 0.96 10.06 2.74
C TYR A 302 2.10 9.48 3.57
N GLN A 303 1.93 8.23 4.01
CA GLN A 303 2.99 7.45 4.67
C GLN A 303 3.85 6.74 3.62
N CYS A 304 4.61 7.53 2.84
CA CYS A 304 5.38 7.05 1.69
C CYS A 304 6.44 5.99 2.02
N ARG A 305 6.97 6.00 3.24
CA ARG A 305 8.02 5.08 3.68
C ARG A 305 7.58 3.65 3.89
N ARG A 306 6.27 3.35 3.82
CA ARG A 306 5.75 1.97 3.84
C ARG A 306 6.12 1.16 2.59
N TRP A 307 6.75 1.80 1.60
CA TRP A 307 7.28 1.16 0.40
C TRP A 307 8.81 1.26 0.31
N ASP A 308 9.48 1.70 1.37
CA ASP A 308 10.94 1.71 1.40
C ASP A 308 11.47 0.26 1.31
N PRO A 309 12.51 0.01 0.49
CA PRO A 309 13.08 -1.32 0.30
C PRO A 309 13.42 -2.08 1.59
N ASP A 310 13.94 -1.40 2.60
CA ASP A 310 14.27 -1.98 3.91
C ASP A 310 13.04 -2.34 4.72
N TYR A 311 12.00 -1.50 4.73
CA TYR A 311 10.71 -1.87 5.33
C TYR A 311 10.13 -3.14 4.69
N LEU A 312 10.09 -3.18 3.35
CA LEU A 312 9.58 -4.33 2.61
C LEU A 312 10.40 -5.60 2.88
N ALA A 313 11.73 -5.48 2.98
CA ALA A 313 12.59 -6.60 3.34
C ALA A 313 12.33 -7.11 4.76
N ILE A 314 12.25 -6.21 5.75
CA ILE A 314 11.94 -6.55 7.15
C ILE A 314 10.58 -7.26 7.23
N GLN A 315 9.56 -6.70 6.57
CA GLN A 315 8.23 -7.28 6.53
C GLN A 315 8.23 -8.69 5.93
N GLN A 316 8.98 -8.92 4.84
CA GLN A 316 9.11 -10.26 4.22
C GLN A 316 9.77 -11.29 5.15
N ILE A 317 10.81 -10.91 5.90
CA ILE A 317 11.48 -11.79 6.87
C ILE A 317 10.53 -12.17 8.01
N MET A 318 9.78 -11.18 8.52
CA MET A 318 8.80 -11.41 9.57
C MET A 318 7.64 -12.30 9.10
N GLN A 319 7.09 -12.05 7.91
CA GLN A 319 6.01 -12.88 7.33
C GLN A 319 6.43 -14.32 7.07
N ARG A 320 7.71 -14.57 6.75
CA ARG A 320 8.27 -15.93 6.59
C ARG A 320 8.49 -16.64 7.92
N GLY A 321 8.38 -15.93 9.05
CA GLY A 321 8.68 -16.48 10.37
C GLY A 321 10.16 -16.75 10.61
N THR A 322 11.07 -16.18 9.80
CA THR A 322 12.51 -16.50 9.82
C THR A 322 13.17 -16.21 11.17
N ILE A 323 12.70 -15.19 11.90
CA ILE A 323 13.20 -14.83 13.24
C ILE A 323 12.22 -15.19 14.36
N GLY A 324 11.14 -15.93 14.06
CA GLY A 324 10.06 -16.20 15.01
C GLY A 324 9.24 -14.95 15.39
N PRO A 325 8.36 -15.06 16.39
CA PRO A 325 7.67 -13.92 16.98
C PRO A 325 8.65 -12.87 17.49
N ILE A 326 8.39 -11.59 17.21
CA ILE A 326 9.23 -10.49 17.68
C ILE A 326 8.87 -10.12 19.12
N PHE A 327 9.88 -9.79 19.92
CA PHE A 327 9.70 -9.32 21.30
C PHE A 327 10.38 -7.97 21.56
N HIS A 328 11.32 -7.55 20.72
CA HIS A 328 12.06 -6.28 20.88
C HIS A 328 12.35 -5.62 19.54
N MET A 329 12.19 -4.30 19.46
CA MET A 329 12.51 -3.51 18.27
C MET A 329 13.11 -2.15 18.64
N GLU A 330 14.30 -1.83 18.13
CA GLU A 330 14.87 -0.48 18.23
C GLU A 330 15.11 0.11 16.84
N THR A 331 14.89 1.42 16.73
CA THR A 331 15.43 2.21 15.63
C THR A 331 16.05 3.50 16.15
N PHE A 332 17.15 3.86 15.52
CA PHE A 332 17.86 5.10 15.78
C PHE A 332 17.96 5.88 14.48
N ILE A 333 17.70 7.18 14.52
CA ILE A 333 17.79 8.11 13.41
C ILE A 333 18.60 9.34 13.82
N GLY A 334 19.37 9.90 12.89
CA GLY A 334 20.09 11.14 13.08
C GLY A 334 21.61 10.95 13.12
N GLY A 335 22.30 11.87 13.78
CA GLY A 335 23.76 11.95 13.84
C GLY A 335 24.20 13.19 14.59
N TYR A 336 25.29 13.81 14.14
CA TYR A 336 25.77 15.07 14.71
C TYR A 336 25.74 16.16 13.63
N ALA A 337 24.64 16.90 13.54
CA ALA A 337 24.45 17.94 12.54
C ALA A 337 23.49 19.01 13.06
N HIS A 338 23.69 20.25 12.61
CA HIS A 338 22.75 21.33 12.90
C HIS A 338 21.42 21.08 12.16
N PRO A 339 20.25 21.20 12.81
CA PRO A 339 18.95 21.12 12.16
C PRO A 339 18.76 22.18 11.07
N CYS A 340 17.76 22.01 10.20
CA CYS A 340 17.51 22.96 9.12
C CYS A 340 16.93 24.29 9.62
N ASN A 341 17.18 25.39 8.88
CA ASN A 341 16.62 26.70 9.21
C ASN A 341 15.23 26.91 8.58
N TYR A 342 14.27 26.05 8.94
CA TYR A 342 12.91 26.10 8.40
C TYR A 342 11.87 25.67 9.45
N TRP A 343 10.57 25.64 9.09
CA TRP A 343 9.50 25.33 10.03
C TRP A 343 9.64 23.96 10.70
N HIS A 344 10.35 23.02 10.09
CA HIS A 344 10.63 21.69 10.68
C HIS A 344 11.29 21.81 12.05
N SER A 345 12.13 22.82 12.25
CA SER A 345 12.87 23.06 13.50
C SER A 345 12.14 24.02 14.46
N HIS A 346 10.89 24.40 14.14
CA HIS A 346 10.01 25.19 14.99
C HIS A 346 8.85 24.34 15.53
N GLU A 347 8.96 23.91 16.78
CA GLU A 347 8.12 22.91 17.43
C GLU A 347 6.63 23.28 17.46
N PRO A 348 6.23 24.55 17.69
CA PRO A 348 4.82 24.94 17.61
C PRO A 348 4.18 24.76 16.22
N ILE A 349 5.00 24.60 15.17
CA ILE A 349 4.54 24.35 13.80
C ILE A 349 4.70 22.87 13.42
N SER A 350 5.83 22.26 13.75
CA SER A 350 6.17 20.90 13.32
C SER A 350 5.64 19.80 14.26
N GLY A 351 5.32 20.14 15.52
CA GLY A 351 5.13 19.18 16.61
C GLY A 351 6.45 18.70 17.23
N GLY A 352 7.59 19.16 16.72
CA GLY A 352 8.91 18.76 17.19
C GLY A 352 9.37 17.41 16.65
N VAL A 353 10.42 16.87 17.27
CA VAL A 353 11.13 15.68 16.76
C VAL A 353 10.27 14.41 16.79
N PHE A 354 9.41 14.28 17.80
CA PHE A 354 8.47 13.15 17.86
C PHE A 354 7.59 13.06 16.62
N TYR A 355 7.20 14.20 16.05
CA TYR A 355 6.29 14.25 14.90
C TYR A 355 7.03 14.17 13.57
N ASP A 356 8.12 14.91 13.40
CA ASP A 356 8.78 14.99 12.08
C ASP A 356 9.34 13.63 11.62
N TRP A 357 10.16 12.99 12.47
CA TRP A 357 10.75 11.68 12.19
C TRP A 357 9.96 10.52 12.78
N GLY A 358 9.34 10.71 13.96
CA GLY A 358 8.55 9.65 14.56
C GLY A 358 7.31 9.30 13.72
N SER A 359 6.74 10.24 12.96
CA SER A 359 5.62 9.94 12.05
C SER A 359 5.92 8.88 11.00
N HIS A 360 7.20 8.65 10.68
CA HIS A 360 7.65 7.56 9.82
C HIS A 360 8.01 6.29 10.61
N TYR A 361 8.89 6.40 11.59
CA TYR A 361 9.50 5.22 12.22
C TYR A 361 8.62 4.60 13.30
N LEU A 362 7.82 5.40 14.01
CA LEU A 362 6.77 4.87 14.87
C LEU A 362 5.66 4.24 14.02
N ASP A 363 5.35 4.78 12.83
CA ASP A 363 4.40 4.12 11.91
C ASP A 363 4.89 2.71 11.56
N TRP A 364 6.17 2.55 11.20
CA TRP A 364 6.75 1.23 10.93
C TRP A 364 6.64 0.30 12.13
N MET A 365 7.02 0.74 13.33
CA MET A 365 6.90 -0.06 14.55
C MET A 365 5.46 -0.53 14.78
N LEU A 366 4.48 0.36 14.63
CA LEU A 366 3.07 0.06 14.84
C LEU A 366 2.48 -0.83 13.74
N GLN A 367 3.03 -0.82 12.53
CA GLN A 367 2.65 -1.75 11.46
C GLN A 367 3.28 -3.14 11.63
N LEU A 368 4.54 -3.19 12.11
CA LEU A 368 5.27 -4.45 12.31
C LEU A 368 4.86 -5.17 13.61
N ILE A 369 4.42 -4.41 14.63
CA ILE A 369 3.83 -4.92 15.88
C ILE A 369 2.34 -4.55 15.90
N PRO A 370 1.45 -5.45 15.45
CA PRO A 370 0.02 -5.13 15.32
C PRO A 370 -0.70 -5.03 16.67
N ASP A 371 -0.13 -5.61 17.74
CA ASP A 371 -0.72 -5.58 19.09
C ASP A 371 -1.00 -4.14 19.57
N PRO A 372 -2.02 -3.91 20.40
CA PRO A 372 -2.28 -2.60 20.99
C PRO A 372 -1.09 -2.09 21.82
N VAL A 373 -0.83 -0.78 21.77
CA VAL A 373 0.17 -0.15 22.63
C VAL A 373 -0.44 0.05 24.02
N GLU A 374 0.15 -0.56 25.03
CA GLU A 374 -0.28 -0.48 26.43
C GLU A 374 0.25 0.79 27.10
N SER A 375 1.51 1.14 26.86
CA SER A 375 2.11 2.33 27.45
C SER A 375 3.20 2.97 26.58
N VAL A 376 3.37 4.28 26.78
CA VAL A 376 4.32 5.13 26.08
C VAL A 376 5.11 5.95 27.10
N ARG A 377 6.43 6.07 26.88
CA ARG A 377 7.29 6.99 27.62
C ARG A 377 8.12 7.81 26.64
N GLY A 378 8.05 9.13 26.74
CA GLY A 378 8.82 10.07 25.93
C GLY A 378 9.87 10.82 26.76
N ILE A 379 11.03 11.08 26.17
CA ILE A 379 12.10 11.87 26.78
C ILE A 379 12.67 12.82 25.72
N GLU A 380 12.87 14.08 26.07
CA GLU A 380 13.50 15.08 25.20
C GLU A 380 14.76 15.69 25.87
N HIS A 381 15.72 16.09 25.05
CA HIS A 381 16.92 16.82 25.47
C HIS A 381 17.17 18.02 24.56
N LYS A 382 17.30 19.22 25.17
CA LYS A 382 17.74 20.45 24.51
C LYS A 382 19.05 20.93 25.14
N ARG A 383 20.15 20.93 24.38
CA ARG A 383 21.54 21.01 24.87
C ARG A 383 22.49 21.85 24.02
N VAL A 384 22.36 21.86 22.69
CA VAL A 384 23.33 22.42 21.75
C VAL A 384 22.68 23.47 20.85
N TRP A 385 21.61 23.12 20.12
CA TRP A 385 21.08 23.96 19.02
C TRP A 385 20.04 24.98 19.52
N HIS A 386 20.42 25.93 20.37
CA HIS A 386 19.47 26.82 21.05
C HIS A 386 18.79 27.89 20.18
N ASP A 387 19.21 28.05 18.93
CA ASP A 387 18.57 28.91 17.93
C ASP A 387 17.27 28.31 17.36
N VAL A 388 17.08 26.98 17.49
CA VAL A 388 15.85 26.28 17.12
C VAL A 388 15.10 25.78 18.36
N THR A 389 13.78 25.57 18.24
CA THR A 389 12.94 25.17 19.40
C THR A 389 12.80 23.66 19.59
N ASN A 390 12.99 22.86 18.53
CA ASN A 390 12.92 21.40 18.63
C ASN A 390 13.97 20.86 19.62
N ALA A 391 13.68 19.76 20.31
CA ALA A 391 14.69 19.04 21.08
C ALA A 391 15.85 18.57 20.17
N ASP A 392 17.07 18.52 20.70
CA ASP A 392 18.23 17.98 19.96
C ASP A 392 18.23 16.46 19.98
N GLN A 393 17.57 15.84 20.96
CA GLN A 393 17.33 14.41 21.01
C GLN A 393 15.94 14.13 21.58
N ALA A 394 15.25 13.16 20.99
CA ALA A 394 13.98 12.64 21.48
C ALA A 394 14.01 11.11 21.48
N SER A 395 13.50 10.51 22.55
CA SER A 395 13.38 9.06 22.72
C SER A 395 11.95 8.69 23.06
N VAL A 396 11.42 7.66 22.41
CA VAL A 396 10.10 7.07 22.69
C VAL A 396 10.31 5.60 23.04
N TYR A 397 9.70 5.15 24.13
CA TYR A 397 9.65 3.76 24.55
C TYR A 397 8.20 3.30 24.57
N LEU A 398 7.94 2.15 23.96
CA LEU A 398 6.62 1.55 23.82
C LEU A 398 6.62 0.18 24.47
N ARG A 399 5.52 -0.13 25.16
CA ARG A 399 5.18 -1.49 25.57
C ARG A 399 3.84 -1.85 24.95
N PHE A 400 3.77 -3.04 24.36
CA PHE A 400 2.58 -3.56 23.69
C PHE A 400 1.86 -4.56 24.60
N ALA A 401 0.56 -4.74 24.39
CA ALA A 401 -0.28 -5.67 25.16
C ALA A 401 0.17 -7.14 25.01
N GLY A 402 0.84 -7.48 23.89
CA GLY A 402 1.46 -8.79 23.67
C GLY A 402 2.78 -8.99 24.41
N GLY A 403 3.26 -7.99 25.16
CA GLY A 403 4.51 -8.03 25.92
C GLY A 403 5.75 -7.61 25.13
N GLN A 404 5.60 -7.24 23.85
CA GLN A 404 6.71 -6.71 23.06
C GLN A 404 7.11 -5.32 23.53
N GLU A 405 8.37 -4.97 23.30
CA GLU A 405 8.94 -3.65 23.58
C GLU A 405 9.46 -3.03 22.29
N ALA A 406 9.29 -1.72 22.14
CA ALA A 406 9.94 -0.98 21.06
C ALA A 406 10.51 0.36 21.52
N SER A 407 11.59 0.81 20.89
CA SER A 407 12.14 2.14 21.14
C SER A 407 12.58 2.87 19.88
N PHE A 408 12.19 4.13 19.78
CA PHE A 408 12.58 5.06 18.73
C PHE A 408 13.44 6.16 19.34
N ILE A 409 14.60 6.43 18.74
CA ILE A 409 15.48 7.52 19.15
C ILE A 409 15.83 8.35 17.92
N HIS A 410 15.65 9.66 18.02
CA HIS A 410 16.21 10.63 17.09
C HIS A 410 17.21 11.52 17.82
N SER A 411 18.38 11.78 17.24
CA SER A 411 19.37 12.69 17.81
C SER A 411 20.14 13.48 16.75
N ASP A 412 20.22 14.80 16.91
CA ASP A 412 21.04 15.72 16.12
C ASP A 412 22.42 16.00 16.76
N ILE A 413 22.70 15.35 17.90
CA ILE A 413 23.93 15.51 18.69
C ILE A 413 24.62 14.16 18.98
N ALA A 414 24.31 13.12 18.21
CA ALA A 414 24.92 11.80 18.29
C ALA A 414 26.18 11.70 17.43
N ALA A 415 27.34 11.84 18.07
CA ALA A 415 28.64 11.68 17.40
C ALA A 415 28.95 10.20 17.04
N ALA A 416 28.32 9.24 17.72
CA ALA A 416 28.37 7.83 17.41
C ALA A 416 26.94 7.31 17.21
N LEU A 417 26.74 6.55 16.14
CA LEU A 417 25.40 6.07 15.76
C LEU A 417 25.15 4.70 16.37
N LYS A 418 23.93 4.48 16.88
CA LYS A 418 23.39 3.13 17.03
C LYS A 418 23.07 2.54 15.64
N PRO A 419 22.90 1.21 15.52
CA PRO A 419 22.33 0.61 14.31
C PRO A 419 21.01 1.29 13.95
N LYS A 420 20.74 1.45 12.65
CA LYS A 420 19.47 2.01 12.14
C LYS A 420 18.30 1.14 12.60
N TRP A 421 18.48 -0.18 12.58
CA TRP A 421 17.51 -1.16 13.05
C TRP A 421 18.16 -2.22 13.92
N TYR A 422 17.48 -2.58 15.01
CA TYR A 422 17.83 -3.73 15.83
C TYR A 422 16.54 -4.43 16.27
N ILE A 423 16.25 -5.58 15.66
CA ILE A 423 14.98 -6.29 15.84
C ILE A 423 15.31 -7.70 16.34
N LEU A 424 14.68 -8.11 17.45
CA LEU A 424 14.85 -9.44 18.01
C LEU A 424 13.54 -10.21 17.97
N GLY A 425 13.64 -11.46 17.52
CA GLY A 425 12.58 -12.44 17.66
C GLY A 425 13.11 -13.71 18.33
N GLU A 426 12.19 -14.60 18.69
CA GLU A 426 12.49 -15.82 19.45
C GLU A 426 13.48 -16.76 18.76
N GLN A 427 13.66 -16.65 17.43
CA GLN A 427 14.47 -17.56 16.62
C GLN A 427 15.58 -16.85 15.84
N GLY A 428 15.75 -15.54 16.02
CA GLY A 428 16.77 -14.78 15.30
C GLY A 428 16.69 -13.27 15.50
N ALA A 429 17.46 -12.55 14.70
CA ALA A 429 17.51 -11.09 14.76
C ALA A 429 17.68 -10.46 13.38
N ILE A 430 17.29 -9.19 13.26
CA ILE A 430 17.59 -8.34 12.11
C ILE A 430 18.38 -7.14 12.62
N VAL A 431 19.53 -6.85 11.99
CA VAL A 431 20.32 -5.65 12.26
C VAL A 431 20.50 -4.87 10.97
N GLY A 432 20.15 -3.59 11.00
CA GLY A 432 20.34 -2.65 9.91
C GLY A 432 21.45 -1.67 10.24
N GLU A 433 22.57 -1.77 9.53
CA GLU A 433 23.71 -0.86 9.70
C GLU A 433 23.63 0.33 8.74
N TRP A 434 24.07 1.50 9.17
CA TRP A 434 24.07 2.69 8.33
C TRP A 434 25.01 2.54 7.14
N ARG A 435 24.57 3.01 5.98
CA ARG A 435 25.43 3.22 4.81
C ARG A 435 25.77 4.68 4.64
N HIS A 436 26.89 4.92 3.97
CA HIS A 436 27.24 6.23 3.48
C HIS A 436 27.17 6.18 1.96
N GLU A 437 26.02 6.59 1.44
CA GLU A 437 25.79 6.65 0.01
C GLU A 437 25.90 8.09 -0.48
N THR A 438 26.60 8.25 -1.59
CA THR A 438 26.64 9.49 -2.34
C THR A 438 25.81 9.29 -3.58
N VAL A 439 24.79 10.13 -3.76
CA VAL A 439 23.93 10.11 -4.92
C VAL A 439 24.22 11.31 -5.80
N LYS A 440 24.08 11.12 -7.11
CA LYS A 440 24.06 12.23 -8.06
C LYS A 440 22.62 12.63 -8.25
N THR A 441 22.17 13.61 -7.49
CA THR A 441 20.83 14.18 -7.63
C THR A 441 20.89 15.35 -8.59
N ARG A 442 19.86 15.49 -9.40
CA ARG A 442 19.67 16.71 -10.16
C ARG A 442 18.81 17.62 -9.31
N ARG A 443 19.31 18.80 -8.92
CA ARG A 443 18.48 19.79 -8.22
C ARG A 443 17.27 20.12 -9.07
N TRP A 444 16.22 20.61 -8.43
CA TRP A 444 15.03 21.13 -9.11
C TRP A 444 15.36 22.28 -10.10
N SER A 445 16.53 22.94 -9.97
CA SER A 445 17.09 23.89 -10.95
C SER A 445 17.64 23.27 -12.23
N GLY A 446 17.80 21.94 -12.28
CA GLY A 446 18.37 21.20 -13.41
C GLY A 446 19.86 20.88 -13.28
N ASP A 447 20.56 21.39 -12.26
CA ASP A 447 21.97 21.14 -12.01
C ASP A 447 22.23 19.73 -11.46
N LEU A 448 23.21 19.02 -12.02
CA LEU A 448 23.68 17.76 -11.45
C LEU A 448 24.60 18.06 -10.27
N ILE A 449 24.19 17.69 -9.06
CA ILE A 449 25.02 17.76 -7.86
C ILE A 449 25.31 16.36 -7.35
N GLU A 450 26.47 16.21 -6.71
CA GLU A 450 26.84 15.01 -5.99
C GLU A 450 26.63 15.29 -4.50
N GLU A 451 25.64 14.63 -3.91
CA GLU A 451 25.20 14.87 -2.55
C GLU A 451 25.33 13.59 -1.74
N ARG A 452 25.96 13.69 -0.57
CA ARG A 452 25.91 12.61 0.41
C ARG A 452 24.51 12.59 1.00
N LEU A 453 23.81 11.47 0.86
CA LEU A 453 22.50 11.34 1.49
C LEU A 453 22.63 11.56 2.99
N ALA A 454 21.68 12.31 3.56
CA ALA A 454 21.51 12.32 5.00
C ALA A 454 21.35 10.87 5.48
N PRO A 455 21.96 10.45 6.61
CA PRO A 455 21.91 9.07 7.05
C PRO A 455 20.48 8.49 7.03
N ALA A 456 19.50 9.25 7.51
CA ALA A 456 18.09 8.88 7.54
C ALA A 456 17.51 8.50 6.16
N GLU A 457 18.00 9.10 5.07
CA GLU A 457 17.58 8.83 3.69
C GLU A 457 18.34 7.68 3.02
N SER A 458 19.42 7.20 3.64
CA SER A 458 20.19 6.06 3.12
C SER A 458 19.54 4.73 3.49
N LEU A 459 19.50 3.81 2.54
CA LEU A 459 19.13 2.43 2.81
C LEU A 459 20.22 1.76 3.68
N PRO A 460 19.83 0.93 4.67
CA PRO A 460 20.79 0.23 5.53
C PRO A 460 21.39 -1.02 4.86
N GLU A 461 22.53 -1.49 5.39
CA GLU A 461 22.93 -2.89 5.26
C GLU A 461 22.09 -3.74 6.19
N LEU A 462 21.14 -4.47 5.64
CA LEU A 462 20.24 -5.31 6.43
C LEU A 462 20.78 -6.74 6.53
N CYS A 463 21.07 -7.20 7.75
CA CYS A 463 21.54 -8.55 8.04
C CYS A 463 20.52 -9.30 8.89
N VAL A 464 20.28 -10.56 8.56
CA VAL A 464 19.50 -11.50 9.37
C VAL A 464 20.45 -12.46 10.06
N PHE A 465 20.18 -12.71 11.34
CA PHE A 465 20.90 -13.64 12.17
C PHE A 465 19.95 -14.78 12.56
N THR A 466 20.33 -16.01 12.25
CA THR A 466 19.57 -17.23 12.58
C THR A 466 20.48 -18.25 13.24
N TYR A 467 19.92 -19.31 13.81
CA TYR A 467 20.68 -20.43 14.36
C TYR A 467 20.65 -21.62 13.41
N ASP A 468 21.78 -22.31 13.25
CA ASP A 468 21.79 -23.62 12.60
C ASP A 468 21.43 -24.76 13.57
N ALA A 469 21.44 -25.99 13.08
CA ALA A 469 21.09 -27.18 13.86
C ALA A 469 22.01 -27.42 15.07
N ASP A 470 23.24 -26.90 15.04
CA ASP A 470 24.23 -27.01 16.13
C ASP A 470 24.18 -25.80 17.08
N GLY A 471 23.27 -24.84 16.81
CA GLY A 471 23.09 -23.62 17.59
C GLY A 471 24.08 -22.50 17.26
N ALA A 472 24.90 -22.63 16.21
CA ALA A 472 25.80 -21.57 15.78
C ALA A 472 25.04 -20.47 15.03
N ILE A 473 25.45 -19.22 15.27
CA ILE A 473 24.81 -18.06 14.65
C ILE A 473 25.27 -17.93 13.20
N GLN A 474 24.31 -17.97 12.28
CA GLN A 474 24.48 -17.72 10.87
C GLN A 474 24.09 -16.28 10.57
N ARG A 475 24.95 -15.56 9.84
CA ARG A 475 24.69 -14.18 9.37
C ARG A 475 24.45 -14.20 7.87
N GLN A 476 23.32 -13.64 7.45
CA GLN A 476 22.99 -13.45 6.05
C GLN A 476 22.76 -11.97 5.74
N LEU A 477 23.54 -11.42 4.81
CA LEU A 477 23.25 -10.10 4.23
C LEU A 477 22.07 -10.22 3.26
N LEU A 478 21.07 -9.36 3.43
CA LEU A 478 19.89 -9.35 2.57
C LEU A 478 20.08 -8.50 1.33
N THR A 479 19.52 -8.98 0.23
CA THR A 479 19.28 -8.15 -0.95
C THR A 479 17.93 -7.47 -0.78
N LEU A 480 17.92 -6.14 -0.80
CA LEU A 480 16.68 -5.37 -0.66
C LEU A 480 15.83 -5.48 -1.93
N PRO A 481 14.51 -5.64 -1.83
CA PRO A 481 13.62 -5.62 -2.99
C PRO A 481 13.61 -4.21 -3.63
N PRO A 482 13.32 -4.09 -4.93
CA PRO A 482 13.14 -2.78 -5.53
C PRO A 482 11.91 -2.08 -4.94
N ALA A 483 11.99 -0.76 -4.75
CA ALA A 483 10.85 0.04 -4.35
C ALA A 483 9.79 0.04 -5.48
N PRO A 484 8.52 -0.28 -5.19
CA PRO A 484 7.47 -0.25 -6.20
C PRO A 484 7.17 1.21 -6.59
N SER A 485 7.24 1.51 -7.88
CA SER A 485 7.04 2.87 -8.40
C SER A 485 5.66 3.41 -8.03
N TYR A 486 5.63 4.60 -7.40
CA TYR A 486 4.40 5.35 -7.07
C TYR A 486 3.32 4.51 -6.38
N ALA A 487 3.71 3.57 -5.52
CA ALA A 487 2.79 2.58 -4.95
C ALA A 487 1.64 3.18 -4.14
N PHE A 488 1.89 4.30 -3.44
CA PHE A 488 0.86 5.07 -2.75
C PHE A 488 -0.19 5.60 -3.74
N HIS A 489 0.22 6.37 -4.74
CA HIS A 489 -0.68 6.97 -5.74
C HIS A 489 -1.41 5.90 -6.57
N ARG A 490 -0.75 4.78 -6.86
CA ARG A 490 -1.36 3.62 -7.51
C ARG A 490 -2.48 3.01 -6.65
N ASN A 491 -2.24 2.83 -5.35
CA ASN A 491 -3.27 2.37 -4.43
C ASN A 491 -4.41 3.39 -4.28
N LEU A 492 -4.10 4.69 -4.22
CA LEU A 492 -5.09 5.76 -4.15
C LEU A 492 -6.02 5.76 -5.37
N ALA A 493 -5.45 5.70 -6.58
CA ALA A 493 -6.23 5.58 -7.82
C ALA A 493 -7.09 4.29 -7.80
N ASN A 494 -6.53 3.17 -7.33
CA ASN A 494 -7.30 1.93 -7.21
C ASN A 494 -8.42 2.02 -6.18
N HIS A 495 -8.24 2.76 -5.08
CA HIS A 495 -9.30 3.01 -4.12
C HIS A 495 -10.43 3.82 -4.74
N LEU A 496 -10.10 4.95 -5.38
CA LEU A 496 -11.09 5.85 -5.96
C LEU A 496 -11.88 5.21 -7.12
N HIS A 497 -11.22 4.40 -7.95
CA HIS A 497 -11.83 3.80 -9.14
C HIS A 497 -12.46 2.43 -8.91
N PHE A 498 -11.90 1.64 -7.99
CA PHE A 498 -12.34 0.26 -7.77
C PHE A 498 -12.86 0.01 -6.37
N GLY A 499 -12.83 0.98 -5.44
CA GLY A 499 -13.15 0.73 -4.04
C GLY A 499 -12.24 -0.32 -3.42
N GLU A 500 -10.96 -0.36 -3.83
CA GLU A 500 -9.94 -1.15 -3.15
C GLU A 500 -9.59 -0.52 -1.78
N PRO A 501 -9.20 -1.28 -0.75
CA PRO A 501 -8.81 -0.71 0.52
C PRO A 501 -7.62 0.24 0.36
N LEU A 502 -7.66 1.35 1.12
CA LEU A 502 -6.52 2.22 1.27
C LEU A 502 -5.37 1.44 1.92
N ALA A 503 -4.16 1.57 1.37
CA ALA A 503 -2.93 1.03 1.94
C ALA A 503 -2.54 1.76 3.24
N VAL A 504 -3.04 2.97 3.43
CA VAL A 504 -2.89 3.77 4.66
C VAL A 504 -4.27 4.22 5.14
N PRO A 505 -5.05 3.33 5.77
CA PRO A 505 -6.30 3.74 6.42
C PRO A 505 -6.01 4.81 7.49
N PRO A 506 -6.84 5.86 7.61
CA PRO A 506 -6.53 7.00 8.46
C PRO A 506 -6.47 6.62 9.94
N GLY A 507 -7.21 5.58 10.36
CA GLY A 507 -7.14 5.02 11.71
C GLY A 507 -5.74 4.52 12.10
N GLN A 508 -4.93 4.04 11.15
CA GLN A 508 -3.54 3.63 11.42
C GLN A 508 -2.65 4.85 11.68
N SER A 509 -2.83 5.94 10.92
CA SER A 509 -2.10 7.18 11.16
C SER A 509 -2.58 7.89 12.44
N ARG A 510 -3.86 7.80 12.79
CA ARG A 510 -4.40 8.23 14.09
C ARG A 510 -3.75 7.47 15.25
N ARG A 511 -3.56 6.14 15.13
CA ARG A 511 -2.81 5.33 16.12
C ARG A 511 -1.40 5.88 16.32
N ASN A 512 -0.74 6.31 15.24
CA ASN A 512 0.58 6.93 15.33
C ASN A 512 0.54 8.32 16.02
N ILE A 513 -0.44 9.18 15.69
CA ILE A 513 -0.64 10.46 16.39
C ILE A 513 -0.81 10.25 17.90
N ALA A 514 -1.61 9.27 18.32
CA ALA A 514 -1.83 8.97 19.73
C ALA A 514 -0.53 8.59 20.47
N VAL A 515 0.38 7.88 19.81
CA VAL A 515 1.69 7.55 20.39
C VAL A 515 2.57 8.79 20.49
N MET A 516 2.62 9.63 19.45
CA MET A 516 3.45 10.84 19.43
C MET A 516 2.95 11.88 20.45
N GLU A 517 1.63 12.09 20.54
CA GLU A 517 1.00 12.97 21.52
C GLU A 517 1.26 12.48 22.96
N ALA A 518 1.13 11.17 23.22
CA ALA A 518 1.46 10.60 24.51
C ALA A 518 2.96 10.71 24.84
N ALA A 519 3.85 10.51 23.87
CA ALA A 519 5.28 10.71 24.08
C ALA A 519 5.60 12.18 24.42
N LYS A 520 4.94 13.13 23.76
CA LYS A 520 5.10 14.55 24.05
C LYS A 520 4.64 14.89 25.48
N HIS A 521 3.43 14.49 25.85
CA HIS A 521 2.92 14.70 27.21
C HIS A 521 3.80 14.04 28.27
N SER A 522 4.32 12.84 27.99
CA SER A 522 5.26 12.14 28.86
C SER A 522 6.52 12.96 29.10
N ALA A 523 7.13 13.48 28.02
CA ALA A 523 8.34 14.30 28.11
C ALA A 523 8.12 15.60 28.91
N GLU A 524 6.98 16.27 28.71
CA GLU A 524 6.60 17.48 29.47
C GLU A 524 6.40 17.21 30.96
N GLN A 525 6.02 15.98 31.33
CA GLN A 525 5.88 15.51 32.70
C GLN A 525 7.17 14.89 33.27
N GLY A 526 8.32 15.14 32.65
CA GLY A 526 9.61 14.63 33.14
C GLY A 526 9.88 13.17 32.75
N GLY A 527 9.18 12.65 31.75
CA GLY A 527 9.31 11.31 31.22
C GLY A 527 8.56 10.24 32.03
N GLU A 528 7.39 10.57 32.57
CA GLU A 528 6.50 9.60 33.21
C GLU A 528 5.86 8.66 32.19
N THR A 529 5.66 7.39 32.55
CA THR A 529 4.99 6.43 31.66
C THR A 529 3.50 6.73 31.57
N ILE A 530 3.00 6.97 30.36
CA ILE A 530 1.57 7.15 30.07
C ILE A 530 0.97 5.81 29.64
N VAL A 531 -0.08 5.36 30.33
CA VAL A 531 -0.86 4.19 29.95
C VAL A 531 -1.94 4.62 28.97
N LEU A 532 -1.99 3.98 27.80
CA LEU A 532 -3.03 4.24 26.81
C LEU A 532 -4.25 3.37 27.14
N LYS A 533 -5.45 3.95 27.06
CA LYS A 533 -6.69 3.19 27.14
C LYS A 533 -6.94 2.57 25.77
N CYS A 534 -6.68 1.26 25.67
CA CYS A 534 -6.96 0.46 24.49
C CYS A 534 -8.46 0.34 24.22
#